data_AF-A0A2E1Y4L3-F1
#
_entry.id   AF-A0A2E1Y4L3-F1
#
_cell.length_a   1.000
_cell.length_b   1.000
_cell.length_c   1.000
_cell.angle_alpha   90.00
_cell.angle_beta   90.00
_cell.angle_gamma   90.00
#
_symmetry.space_group_name_H-M   'P 1'
#
loop_
_entity.id
_entity.type
_entity.pdbx_description
1 polymer ?
#
loop_
_entity_poly.entity_id
_entity_poly.type
_entity_poly.pdbx_seq_one_letter_code
_entity_poly.pdbx_strand_id
1 'polypeptide(L)'
;MSQIMAPIDAIMREPPNVWLTSFYGFDPGNWGFLGFSTDSQRRSFIRRSEPGALVVIYAVGHAPSDMLGRVVGVLQCSHRVNHAQAFMSPMAWEAKKNDPDREDRWDLGVKAIRAWRVAADARPLITDFANVTYSTGRAQTIGSQGMPLTSGEARKLLDLDLQEVSVFGEIPVDDARLAKGSDLFGFNKAGPVSQNPHMVREAEGPKSLYQLKLDGDMSAFLGEDAGDDIVVKVGISGSPPTRCEDHNRALPNGAFRWRLLRSNETAGEPHFPNSRIAIEGENGMKKLLAQNGKWLGGEFFRASSDLVDEAWEVGMRDAKRWADLSN
;
A
#
# COMPACT_ATOMS: atom_id res chain seq x y z
N MET A 1 -6.88 -17.65 -2.75
CA MET A 1 -5.77 -16.80 -3.23
C MET A 1 -4.49 -17.57 -3.00
N SER A 2 -3.66 -17.79 -4.04
CA SER A 2 -2.35 -18.42 -3.85
C SER A 2 -1.48 -17.51 -2.99
N GLN A 3 -0.87 -18.06 -1.94
CA GLN A 3 0.07 -17.34 -1.09
C GLN A 3 1.26 -16.85 -1.94
N ILE A 4 1.55 -15.55 -1.91
CA ILE A 4 2.73 -14.98 -2.57
C ILE A 4 3.96 -15.36 -1.75
N MET A 5 4.98 -15.94 -2.39
CA MET A 5 6.24 -16.30 -1.76
C MET A 5 6.98 -15.04 -1.26
N ALA A 6 7.51 -15.08 -0.04
CA ALA A 6 8.33 -13.99 0.49
C ALA A 6 9.67 -13.91 -0.26
N PRO A 7 10.29 -12.71 -0.38
CA PRO A 7 11.57 -12.56 -1.09
C PRO A 7 12.68 -13.47 -0.57
N ILE A 8 12.81 -13.63 0.75
CA ILE A 8 13.85 -14.51 1.33
C ILE A 8 13.62 -15.98 0.97
N ASP A 9 12.36 -16.43 0.91
CA ASP A 9 12.02 -17.79 0.50
C ASP A 9 12.37 -18.03 -0.98
N ALA A 10 12.14 -17.03 -1.84
CA ALA A 10 12.50 -17.10 -3.25
C ALA A 10 14.02 -17.23 -3.45
N ILE A 11 14.81 -16.54 -2.62
CA ILE A 11 16.28 -16.56 -2.66
C ILE A 11 16.84 -17.87 -2.10
N MET A 12 16.30 -18.34 -0.98
CA MET A 12 16.88 -19.46 -0.21
C MET A 12 16.41 -20.84 -0.65
N ARG A 13 15.36 -20.93 -1.47
CA ARG A 13 14.87 -22.20 -2.03
C ARG A 13 15.90 -22.84 -2.97
N GLU A 14 15.83 -24.16 -3.08
CA GLU A 14 16.56 -24.95 -4.07
C GLU A 14 15.57 -25.70 -5.00
N PRO A 15 15.52 -25.39 -6.32
CA PRO A 15 16.17 -24.26 -6.98
C PRO A 15 15.53 -22.92 -6.58
N PRO A 16 16.27 -21.78 -6.67
CA PRO A 16 15.74 -20.48 -6.32
C PRO A 16 14.64 -20.04 -7.28
N ASN A 17 13.65 -19.31 -6.77
CA ASN A 17 12.63 -18.65 -7.59
C ASN A 17 13.08 -17.23 -7.95
N VAL A 18 14.32 -17.11 -8.43
CA VAL A 18 14.96 -15.86 -8.81
C VAL A 18 15.40 -15.92 -10.26
N TRP A 19 15.06 -14.89 -11.02
CA TRP A 19 15.19 -14.84 -12.46
C TRP A 19 15.99 -13.63 -12.88
N LEU A 20 16.61 -13.71 -14.06
CA LEU A 20 17.35 -12.64 -14.70
C LEU A 20 16.67 -12.27 -16.02
N THR A 21 16.48 -10.98 -16.27
CA THR A 21 16.10 -10.42 -17.57
C THR A 21 16.76 -9.05 -17.80
N SER A 22 16.57 -8.48 -18.99
CA SER A 22 17.20 -7.23 -19.41
C SER A 22 16.18 -6.20 -19.87
N PHE A 23 16.27 -4.96 -19.39
CA PHE A 23 15.43 -3.83 -19.83
C PHE A 23 16.26 -2.66 -20.34
N TYR A 24 15.62 -1.73 -21.05
CA TYR A 24 16.21 -0.46 -21.48
C TYR A 24 16.17 0.63 -20.38
N GLY A 25 15.46 0.36 -19.28
CA GLY A 25 15.34 1.26 -18.13
C GLY A 25 14.66 0.56 -16.96
N PHE A 26 14.63 1.21 -15.79
CA PHE A 26 14.02 0.66 -14.59
C PHE A 26 13.19 1.73 -13.87
N ASP A 27 11.92 1.84 -14.27
CA ASP A 27 10.93 2.74 -13.70
C ASP A 27 9.64 2.00 -13.33
N PRO A 28 9.65 1.20 -12.25
CA PRO A 28 8.48 0.42 -11.83
C PRO A 28 7.28 1.30 -11.43
N GLY A 29 7.49 2.58 -11.10
CA GLY A 29 6.43 3.52 -10.72
C GLY A 29 5.52 3.90 -11.89
N ASN A 30 6.04 3.85 -13.12
CA ASN A 30 5.27 4.00 -14.35
C ASN A 30 5.09 2.69 -15.12
N TRP A 31 5.99 1.72 -14.94
CA TRP A 31 6.03 0.43 -15.62
C TRP A 31 5.93 -0.72 -14.60
N GLY A 32 4.75 -0.95 -14.04
CA GLY A 32 4.53 -1.84 -12.90
C GLY A 32 4.43 -3.33 -13.22
N PHE A 33 5.15 -3.82 -14.23
CA PHE A 33 5.06 -5.21 -14.70
C PHE A 33 6.33 -5.72 -15.40
N LEU A 34 6.47 -7.04 -15.44
CA LEU A 34 7.40 -7.74 -16.33
C LEU A 34 6.72 -7.96 -17.70
N GLY A 35 7.28 -7.37 -18.75
CA GLY A 35 6.69 -7.37 -20.09
C GLY A 35 7.23 -8.44 -21.04
N PHE A 36 6.36 -8.97 -21.89
CA PHE A 36 6.68 -10.00 -22.89
C PHE A 36 6.07 -9.64 -24.25
N SER A 37 6.82 -9.89 -25.34
CA SER A 37 6.33 -9.60 -26.69
C SER A 37 5.33 -10.63 -27.21
N THR A 38 5.37 -11.86 -26.70
CA THR A 38 4.47 -12.94 -27.12
C THR A 38 3.90 -13.70 -25.93
N ASP A 39 2.70 -14.24 -26.11
CA ASP A 39 2.02 -15.00 -25.04
C ASP A 39 2.74 -16.30 -24.71
N SER A 40 3.42 -16.90 -25.69
CA SER A 40 4.27 -18.07 -25.48
C SER A 40 5.41 -17.79 -24.49
N GLN A 41 6.08 -16.63 -24.62
CA GLN A 41 7.13 -16.21 -23.68
C GLN A 41 6.56 -16.00 -22.27
N ARG A 42 5.45 -15.26 -22.15
CA ARG A 42 4.77 -15.01 -20.86
C ARG A 42 4.35 -16.32 -20.18
N ARG A 43 3.71 -17.23 -20.92
CA ARG A 43 3.30 -18.56 -20.41
C ARG A 43 4.50 -19.41 -20.02
N SER A 44 5.60 -19.34 -20.77
CA SER A 44 6.84 -20.05 -20.45
C SER A 44 7.41 -19.61 -19.10
N PHE A 45 7.47 -18.30 -18.85
CA PHE A 45 7.87 -17.76 -17.55
C PHE A 45 6.97 -18.29 -16.44
N ILE A 46 5.65 -18.07 -16.54
CA ILE A 46 4.67 -18.47 -15.51
C ILE A 46 4.71 -19.96 -15.18
N ARG A 47 4.92 -20.82 -16.18
CA ARG A 47 5.00 -22.27 -15.99
C ARG A 47 6.27 -22.70 -15.26
N ARG A 48 7.35 -21.92 -15.36
CA ARG A 48 8.66 -22.25 -14.82
C ARG A 48 8.96 -21.54 -13.50
N SER A 49 8.22 -20.50 -13.16
CA SER A 49 8.31 -19.75 -11.91
C SER A 49 7.09 -20.03 -11.01
N GLU A 50 7.08 -19.41 -9.83
CA GLU A 50 5.93 -19.42 -8.92
C GLU A 50 5.59 -18.00 -8.43
N PRO A 51 4.35 -17.74 -7.97
CA PRO A 51 3.97 -16.43 -7.43
C PRO A 51 4.90 -15.95 -6.32
N GLY A 52 5.41 -14.72 -6.45
CA GLY A 52 6.46 -14.16 -5.60
C GLY A 52 7.87 -14.28 -6.19
N ALA A 53 8.01 -14.74 -7.44
CA ALA A 53 9.29 -14.77 -8.16
C ALA A 53 9.99 -13.41 -8.13
N LEU A 54 11.28 -13.42 -7.80
CA LEU A 54 12.13 -12.24 -7.90
C LEU A 54 12.76 -12.19 -9.28
N VAL A 55 12.76 -11.01 -9.91
CA VAL A 55 13.28 -10.82 -11.26
C VAL A 55 14.29 -9.70 -11.24
N VAL A 56 15.56 -10.07 -11.32
CA VAL A 56 16.72 -9.19 -11.44
C VAL A 56 16.76 -8.60 -12.84
N ILE A 57 16.87 -7.28 -12.90
CA ILE A 57 16.93 -6.51 -14.14
C ILE A 57 18.33 -5.95 -14.32
N TYR A 58 18.96 -6.22 -15.46
CA TYR A 58 20.14 -5.49 -15.90
C TYR A 58 19.84 -4.62 -17.12
N ALA A 59 20.55 -3.50 -17.25
CA ALA A 59 20.29 -2.52 -18.29
C ALA A 59 21.02 -2.86 -19.61
N VAL A 60 20.33 -2.70 -20.73
CA VAL A 60 20.85 -2.95 -22.08
C VAL A 60 20.36 -1.89 -23.08
N GLY A 61 20.88 -1.92 -24.31
CA GLY A 61 20.41 -1.06 -25.40
C GLY A 61 20.63 0.42 -25.11
N HIS A 62 19.56 1.21 -25.13
CA HIS A 62 19.58 2.66 -24.95
C HIS A 62 19.51 3.11 -23.48
N ALA A 63 19.83 2.22 -22.54
CA ALA A 63 19.92 2.60 -21.13
C ALA A 63 20.99 3.68 -20.91
N PRO A 64 20.84 4.55 -19.89
CA PRO A 64 21.89 5.48 -19.48
C PRO A 64 23.25 4.78 -19.31
N SER A 65 24.34 5.49 -19.61
CA SER A 65 25.69 4.90 -19.61
C SER A 65 26.14 4.38 -18.23
N ASP A 66 25.64 4.96 -17.14
CA ASP A 66 25.86 4.53 -15.76
C ASP A 66 25.05 3.27 -15.37
N MET A 67 24.09 2.85 -16.22
CA MET A 67 23.28 1.66 -16.04
C MET A 67 23.68 0.52 -16.97
N LEU A 68 24.23 0.84 -18.14
CA LEU A 68 24.48 -0.14 -19.21
C LEU A 68 25.37 -1.30 -18.74
N GLY A 69 24.88 -2.53 -18.92
CA GLY A 69 25.56 -3.76 -18.50
C GLY A 69 25.57 -4.00 -16.99
N ARG A 70 24.82 -3.23 -16.20
CA ARG A 70 24.78 -3.35 -14.74
C ARG A 70 23.40 -3.77 -14.24
N VAL A 71 23.37 -4.39 -13.06
CA VAL A 71 22.12 -4.69 -12.35
C VAL A 71 21.52 -3.40 -11.81
N VAL A 72 20.30 -3.08 -12.23
CA VAL A 72 19.62 -1.80 -11.93
C VAL A 72 18.50 -1.94 -10.92
N GLY A 73 17.92 -3.14 -10.80
CA GLY A 73 16.84 -3.38 -9.86
C GLY A 73 16.32 -4.80 -9.85
N VAL A 74 15.34 -5.03 -8.98
CA VAL A 74 14.68 -6.31 -8.76
C VAL A 74 13.18 -6.07 -8.70
N LEU A 75 12.38 -6.90 -9.36
CA LEU A 75 10.92 -6.93 -9.25
C LEU A 75 10.48 -8.16 -8.47
N GLN A 76 9.43 -8.06 -7.67
CA GLN A 76 8.68 -9.23 -7.19
C GLN A 76 7.39 -9.37 -7.99
N CYS A 77 7.19 -10.52 -8.64
CA CYS A 77 6.09 -10.75 -9.57
C CYS A 77 4.99 -11.65 -8.97
N SER A 78 3.72 -11.28 -9.17
CA SER A 78 2.57 -11.96 -8.56
C SER A 78 1.96 -13.10 -9.38
N HIS A 79 2.40 -13.30 -10.63
CA HIS A 79 1.75 -14.16 -11.64
C HIS A 79 0.36 -13.71 -12.11
N ARG A 80 -0.16 -12.56 -11.65
CA ARG A 80 -1.35 -11.94 -12.26
C ARG A 80 -0.97 -11.43 -13.65
N VAL A 81 -1.68 -11.90 -14.67
CA VAL A 81 -1.45 -11.52 -16.07
C VAL A 81 -2.50 -10.57 -16.58
N ASN A 82 -2.10 -9.62 -17.42
CA ASN A 82 -3.00 -8.79 -18.19
C ASN A 82 -2.26 -8.16 -19.38
N HIS A 83 -2.94 -7.32 -20.13
CA HIS A 83 -2.33 -6.39 -21.08
C HIS A 83 -1.50 -5.32 -20.33
N ALA A 84 -0.41 -4.88 -20.93
CA ALA A 84 0.54 -3.91 -20.35
C ALA A 84 -0.14 -2.62 -19.88
N GLN A 85 -1.12 -2.12 -20.65
CA GLN A 85 -1.91 -0.93 -20.31
C GLN A 85 -2.56 -1.00 -18.91
N ALA A 86 -2.94 -2.19 -18.43
CA ALA A 86 -3.54 -2.35 -17.11
C ALA A 86 -2.54 -2.17 -15.96
N PHE A 87 -1.23 -2.23 -16.25
CA PHE A 87 -0.14 -2.20 -15.26
C PHE A 87 0.83 -1.05 -15.50
N MET A 88 0.45 -0.09 -16.34
CA MET A 88 1.27 1.06 -16.71
C MET A 88 0.52 2.36 -16.44
N SER A 89 1.25 3.41 -16.08
CA SER A 89 0.62 4.73 -15.95
C SER A 89 0.09 5.22 -17.31
N PRO A 90 -1.04 5.96 -17.35
CA PRO A 90 -1.60 6.45 -18.61
C PRO A 90 -0.58 7.24 -19.45
N MET A 91 0.20 8.09 -18.78
CA MET A 91 1.25 8.89 -19.42
C MET A 91 2.36 8.01 -20.03
N ALA A 92 2.81 6.96 -19.34
CA ALA A 92 3.82 6.06 -19.88
C ALA A 92 3.27 5.17 -21.00
N TRP A 93 1.98 4.82 -20.95
CA TRP A 93 1.31 4.09 -22.02
C TRP A 93 1.22 4.93 -23.31
N GLU A 94 0.84 6.20 -23.19
CA GLU A 94 0.84 7.13 -24.32
C GLU A 94 2.25 7.33 -24.88
N ALA A 95 3.25 7.53 -24.03
CA ALA A 95 4.64 7.65 -24.46
C ALA A 95 5.13 6.40 -25.20
N LYS A 96 4.77 5.20 -24.74
CA LYS A 96 5.09 3.93 -25.42
C LYS A 96 4.44 3.86 -26.80
N LYS A 97 3.17 4.23 -26.93
CA LYS A 97 2.45 4.19 -28.22
C LYS A 97 3.02 5.15 -29.25
N ASN A 98 3.58 6.27 -28.80
CA ASN A 98 4.21 7.26 -29.67
C ASN A 98 5.66 6.92 -30.03
N ASP A 99 6.22 5.83 -29.51
CA ASP A 99 7.58 5.36 -29.79
C ASP A 99 7.55 4.19 -30.80
N PRO A 100 7.96 4.40 -32.07
CA PRO A 100 7.91 3.37 -33.11
C PRO A 100 8.71 2.10 -32.77
N ASP A 101 9.73 2.19 -31.92
CA ASP A 101 10.53 1.03 -31.53
C ASP A 101 9.85 0.18 -30.44
N ARG A 102 8.79 0.70 -29.81
CA ARG A 102 8.15 0.12 -28.62
C ARG A 102 6.64 -0.06 -28.73
N GLU A 103 5.98 0.56 -29.72
CA GLU A 103 4.53 0.59 -29.88
C GLU A 103 3.89 -0.79 -29.72
N ASP A 104 4.40 -1.81 -30.42
CA ASP A 104 3.87 -3.18 -30.42
C ASP A 104 4.71 -4.19 -29.60
N ARG A 105 5.59 -3.71 -28.73
CA ARG A 105 6.46 -4.58 -27.93
C ARG A 105 6.03 -4.63 -26.48
N TRP A 106 6.16 -5.80 -25.88
CA TRP A 106 5.93 -6.04 -24.44
C TRP A 106 4.51 -5.76 -23.94
N ASP A 107 3.49 -5.92 -24.79
CA ASP A 107 2.09 -5.67 -24.43
C ASP A 107 1.47 -6.71 -23.50
N LEU A 108 2.19 -7.79 -23.21
CA LEU A 108 1.72 -8.85 -22.31
C LEU A 108 2.50 -8.77 -21.00
N GLY A 109 1.79 -8.41 -19.92
CA GLY A 109 2.41 -8.16 -18.63
C GLY A 109 2.14 -9.26 -17.59
N VAL A 110 3.14 -9.47 -16.74
CA VAL A 110 3.00 -10.12 -15.43
C VAL A 110 3.17 -9.05 -14.35
N LYS A 111 2.16 -8.85 -13.52
CA LYS A 111 2.10 -7.77 -12.53
C LYS A 111 3.25 -7.87 -11.51
N ALA A 112 4.05 -6.81 -11.42
CA ALA A 112 4.96 -6.60 -10.30
C ALA A 112 4.18 -6.03 -9.12
N ILE A 113 4.52 -6.48 -7.91
CA ILE A 113 3.85 -6.08 -6.65
C ILE A 113 4.79 -5.33 -5.70
N ARG A 114 6.09 -5.54 -5.83
CA ARG A 114 7.16 -4.80 -5.13
C ARG A 114 8.35 -4.65 -6.07
N ALA A 115 9.16 -3.63 -5.85
CA ALA A 115 10.36 -3.40 -6.62
C ALA A 115 11.44 -2.76 -5.76
N TRP A 116 12.70 -3.06 -6.08
CA TRP A 116 13.86 -2.45 -5.44
C TRP A 116 14.83 -1.97 -6.50
N ARG A 117 15.37 -0.77 -6.32
CA ARG A 117 16.42 -0.19 -7.16
C ARG A 117 17.77 -0.42 -6.48
N VAL A 118 18.78 -0.77 -7.27
CA VAL A 118 20.16 -0.81 -6.78
C VAL A 118 20.73 0.60 -6.73
N ALA A 119 21.39 0.96 -5.62
CA ALA A 119 22.07 2.25 -5.47
C ALA A 119 23.01 2.53 -6.67
N ALA A 120 22.99 3.76 -7.16
CA ALA A 120 23.60 4.11 -8.44
C ALA A 120 25.12 3.89 -8.47
N ASP A 121 25.79 4.15 -7.35
CA ASP A 121 27.21 3.97 -7.12
C ASP A 121 27.62 2.51 -6.81
N ALA A 122 26.66 1.66 -6.43
CA ALA A 122 26.89 0.28 -6.02
C ALA A 122 26.44 -0.78 -7.05
N ARG A 123 26.04 -0.37 -8.27
CA ARG A 123 25.51 -1.31 -9.28
C ARG A 123 26.59 -2.27 -9.79
N PRO A 124 26.50 -3.58 -9.53
CA PRO A 124 27.48 -4.53 -10.05
C PRO A 124 27.31 -4.71 -11.57
N LEU A 125 28.41 -5.06 -12.24
CA LEU A 125 28.35 -5.53 -13.63
C LEU A 125 27.60 -6.85 -13.68
N ILE A 126 26.84 -7.07 -14.75
CA ILE A 126 26.09 -8.31 -14.92
C ILE A 126 27.00 -9.54 -15.01
N THR A 127 28.21 -9.37 -15.54
CA THR A 127 29.23 -10.42 -15.62
C THR A 127 29.74 -10.87 -14.26
N ASP A 128 29.70 -9.99 -13.26
CA ASP A 128 30.15 -10.29 -11.90
C ASP A 128 28.98 -10.85 -11.07
N PHE A 129 27.79 -10.28 -11.27
CA PHE A 129 26.58 -10.69 -10.56
C PHE A 129 26.08 -12.06 -11.02
N ALA A 130 25.89 -12.26 -12.33
CA ALA A 130 25.34 -13.48 -12.91
C ALA A 130 26.40 -14.22 -13.75
N ASN A 131 27.58 -14.47 -13.17
CA ASN A 131 28.74 -15.04 -13.86
C ASN A 131 28.56 -16.46 -14.42
N VAL A 132 27.48 -17.16 -14.07
CA VAL A 132 27.16 -18.51 -14.56
C VAL A 132 25.98 -18.47 -15.54
N THR A 133 24.95 -17.69 -15.18
CA THR A 133 23.72 -17.57 -15.98
C THR A 133 23.94 -16.69 -17.20
N TYR A 134 24.61 -15.54 -17.03
CA TYR A 134 24.87 -14.57 -18.08
C TYR A 134 26.06 -14.96 -18.96
N SER A 135 25.87 -14.82 -20.26
CA SER A 135 26.93 -14.77 -21.27
C SER A 135 26.41 -13.99 -22.47
N THR A 136 27.30 -13.45 -23.29
CA THR A 136 26.91 -12.70 -24.51
C THR A 136 26.03 -13.55 -25.45
N GLY A 137 26.33 -14.85 -25.57
CA GLY A 137 25.53 -15.79 -26.37
C GLY A 137 24.12 -16.07 -25.83
N ARG A 138 23.84 -15.75 -24.56
CA ARG A 138 22.52 -15.92 -23.93
C ARG A 138 21.73 -14.62 -23.79
N ALA A 139 22.31 -13.47 -24.13
CA ALA A 139 21.70 -12.15 -23.90
C ALA A 139 20.29 -12.02 -24.52
N GLN A 140 20.11 -12.52 -25.75
CA GLN A 140 18.80 -12.51 -26.41
C GLN A 140 17.77 -13.41 -25.70
N THR A 141 18.17 -14.59 -25.24
CA THR A 141 17.30 -15.51 -24.49
C THR A 141 16.90 -14.91 -23.15
N ILE A 142 17.87 -14.31 -22.44
CA ILE A 142 17.64 -13.63 -21.17
C ILE A 142 16.63 -12.50 -21.33
N GLY A 143 16.80 -11.61 -22.31
CA GLY A 143 15.89 -10.48 -22.53
C GLY A 143 14.50 -10.87 -23.01
N SER A 144 14.35 -12.00 -23.71
CA SER A 144 13.06 -12.41 -24.30
C SER A 144 12.23 -13.35 -23.42
N GLN A 145 12.88 -14.19 -22.60
CA GLN A 145 12.20 -15.23 -21.82
C GLN A 145 12.54 -15.20 -20.32
N GLY A 146 13.60 -14.48 -19.95
CA GLY A 146 14.21 -14.60 -18.64
C GLY A 146 14.93 -15.94 -18.45
N MET A 147 15.89 -15.98 -17.53
CA MET A 147 16.56 -17.22 -17.12
C MET A 147 16.62 -17.33 -15.61
N PRO A 148 16.42 -18.53 -15.02
CA PRO A 148 16.59 -18.72 -13.59
C PRO A 148 18.07 -18.53 -13.22
N LEU A 149 18.31 -17.85 -12.12
CA LEU A 149 19.65 -17.73 -11.53
C LEU A 149 20.00 -19.03 -10.79
N THR A 150 21.30 -19.28 -10.66
CA THR A 150 21.80 -20.30 -9.73
C THR A 150 21.61 -19.85 -8.28
N SER A 151 21.62 -20.78 -7.34
CA SER A 151 21.48 -20.47 -5.90
C SER A 151 22.62 -19.57 -5.39
N GLY A 152 23.82 -19.71 -5.96
CA GLY A 152 24.95 -18.82 -5.68
C GLY A 152 24.71 -17.38 -6.16
N GLU A 153 24.18 -17.21 -7.38
CA GLU A 153 23.85 -15.89 -7.92
C GLU A 153 22.64 -15.26 -7.23
N ALA A 154 21.62 -16.06 -6.87
CA ALA A 154 20.45 -15.60 -6.13
C ALA A 154 20.82 -15.06 -4.74
N ARG A 155 21.77 -15.70 -4.03
CA ARG A 155 22.23 -15.21 -2.72
C ARG A 155 22.94 -13.85 -2.79
N LYS A 156 23.57 -13.51 -3.91
CA LYS A 156 24.19 -12.18 -4.11
C LYS A 156 23.18 -11.03 -4.03
N LEU A 157 21.86 -11.29 -4.17
CA LEU A 157 20.84 -10.27 -3.93
C LEU A 157 20.89 -9.73 -2.50
N LEU A 158 21.31 -10.54 -1.52
CA LEU A 158 21.38 -10.14 -0.12
C LEU A 158 22.48 -9.11 0.15
N ASP A 159 23.51 -9.06 -0.71
CA ASP A 159 24.66 -8.16 -0.56
C ASP A 159 24.46 -6.81 -1.27
N LEU A 160 23.42 -6.68 -2.10
CA LEU A 160 23.12 -5.46 -2.85
C LEU A 160 22.63 -4.34 -1.91
N ASP A 161 23.08 -3.12 -2.18
CA ASP A 161 22.49 -1.91 -1.60
C ASP A 161 21.24 -1.53 -2.39
N LEU A 162 20.08 -1.76 -1.77
CA LEU A 162 18.78 -1.68 -2.39
C LEU A 162 17.92 -0.61 -1.73
N GLN A 163 17.12 0.06 -2.54
CA GLN A 163 16.08 0.98 -2.11
C GLN A 163 14.75 0.47 -2.66
N GLU A 164 13.78 0.20 -1.79
CA GLU A 164 12.44 -0.18 -2.25
C GLU A 164 11.80 1.00 -3.00
N VAL A 165 11.13 0.76 -4.11
CA VAL A 165 10.55 1.84 -4.93
C VAL A 165 9.10 1.51 -5.24
N SER A 166 8.28 2.55 -5.38
CA SER A 166 6.88 2.42 -5.74
C SER A 166 6.69 1.66 -7.05
N VAL A 167 5.65 0.83 -7.09
CA VAL A 167 5.22 0.10 -8.28
C VAL A 167 3.86 0.66 -8.71
N PHE A 168 3.68 0.95 -10.00
CA PHE A 168 2.42 1.49 -10.52
C PHE A 168 1.22 0.63 -10.08
N GLY A 169 0.20 1.24 -9.45
CA GLY A 169 -1.01 0.53 -9.03
C GLY A 169 -0.85 -0.36 -7.79
N GLU A 170 0.27 -0.23 -7.07
CA GLU A 170 0.44 -0.78 -5.71
C GLU A 170 0.50 0.38 -4.70
N ILE A 171 0.52 0.05 -3.41
CA ILE A 171 0.67 1.05 -2.34
C ILE A 171 2.04 1.74 -2.51
N PRO A 172 2.09 3.09 -2.61
CA PRO A 172 3.34 3.82 -2.74
C PRO A 172 4.30 3.57 -1.57
N VAL A 173 5.60 3.65 -1.85
CA VAL A 173 6.66 3.53 -0.85
C VAL A 173 7.09 4.93 -0.43
N ASP A 174 6.75 5.33 0.80
CA ASP A 174 6.92 6.72 1.26
C ASP A 174 8.29 7.02 1.91
N ASP A 175 8.96 6.03 2.53
CA ASP A 175 10.28 6.19 3.17
C ASP A 175 11.21 5.02 2.81
N ALA A 176 11.62 4.99 1.54
CA ALA A 176 12.53 3.98 1.04
C ALA A 176 13.97 4.26 1.48
N ARG A 177 14.40 3.58 2.55
CA ARG A 177 15.80 3.63 2.99
C ARG A 177 16.66 2.73 2.14
N LEU A 178 17.84 3.23 1.78
CA LEU A 178 18.90 2.40 1.24
C LEU A 178 19.36 1.43 2.33
N ALA A 179 19.30 0.14 2.05
CA ALA A 179 19.70 -0.91 2.98
C ALA A 179 20.20 -2.14 2.21
N LYS A 180 20.88 -3.05 2.91
CA LYS A 180 21.31 -4.31 2.32
C LYS A 180 20.11 -5.20 2.02
N GLY A 181 20.21 -6.01 0.96
CA GLY A 181 19.20 -7.01 0.63
C GLY A 181 18.91 -7.98 1.78
N SER A 182 19.91 -8.32 2.59
CA SER A 182 19.76 -9.11 3.83
C SER A 182 18.72 -8.52 4.79
N ASP A 183 18.68 -7.20 4.90
CA ASP A 183 17.84 -6.47 5.84
C ASP A 183 16.44 -6.22 5.26
N LEU A 184 16.36 -6.04 3.94
CA LEU A 184 15.11 -5.77 3.22
C LEU A 184 14.30 -7.02 2.94
N PHE A 185 14.97 -8.15 2.69
CA PHE A 185 14.32 -9.43 2.41
C PHE A 185 14.11 -10.27 3.67
N GLY A 186 14.81 -9.97 4.77
CA GLY A 186 14.75 -10.70 6.03
C GLY A 186 13.35 -10.78 6.68
N PHE A 187 13.18 -11.74 7.59
CA PHE A 187 11.91 -12.16 8.20
C PHE A 187 11.18 -11.11 9.08
N ASN A 188 11.70 -9.89 9.20
CA ASN A 188 11.12 -8.87 10.09
C ASN A 188 11.07 -7.49 9.44
N LYS A 189 9.87 -7.07 9.02
CA LYS A 189 9.46 -5.68 9.19
C LYS A 189 8.00 -5.60 9.63
N ALA A 190 7.80 -5.00 10.80
CA ALA A 190 6.57 -4.32 11.16
C ALA A 190 6.23 -3.29 10.07
N GLY A 191 4.94 -3.14 9.75
CA GLY A 191 4.46 -2.17 8.77
C GLY A 191 4.94 -0.74 9.08
N PRO A 192 5.08 0.12 8.07
CA PRO A 192 5.63 1.45 8.23
C PRO A 192 4.88 2.25 9.30
N VAL A 193 5.60 2.61 10.37
CA VAL A 193 5.14 3.60 11.35
C VAL A 193 5.40 4.98 10.74
N SER A 194 4.32 5.68 10.37
CA SER A 194 4.41 7.06 9.89
C SER A 194 4.97 7.97 10.99
N GLN A 195 6.06 8.68 10.70
CA GLN A 195 6.69 9.65 11.60
C GLN A 195 6.58 11.10 11.08
N ASN A 196 5.83 11.34 9.99
CA ASN A 196 5.54 12.70 9.50
C ASN A 196 4.07 12.84 9.11
N PRO A 197 3.45 14.02 9.36
CA PRO A 197 2.04 14.25 9.05
C PRO A 197 1.81 14.26 7.53
N HIS A 198 1.04 13.29 7.05
CA HIS A 198 0.57 13.23 5.67
C HIS A 198 -0.60 14.21 5.51
N MET A 199 -0.47 15.20 4.63
CA MET A 199 -1.60 16.06 4.23
C MET A 199 -2.32 15.41 3.05
N VAL A 200 -3.31 14.57 3.34
CA VAL A 200 -4.27 14.11 2.32
C VAL A 200 -5.26 15.27 2.11
N ARG A 201 -5.30 15.89 0.93
CA ARG A 201 -6.57 16.50 0.50
C ARG A 201 -7.42 15.33 0.03
N GLU A 202 -8.20 14.75 0.94
CA GLU A 202 -9.31 13.87 0.54
C GLU A 202 -10.12 14.65 -0.51
N ALA A 203 -10.55 14.00 -1.58
CA ALA A 203 -11.60 14.56 -2.42
C ALA A 203 -12.73 14.99 -1.48
N GLU A 204 -13.00 16.30 -1.41
CA GLU A 204 -13.97 16.89 -0.51
C GLU A 204 -15.35 16.37 -0.91
N GLY A 205 -15.77 15.29 -0.25
CA GLY A 205 -17.04 14.63 -0.45
C GLY A 205 -17.92 14.78 0.79
N PRO A 206 -19.22 14.47 0.67
CA PRO A 206 -20.17 14.62 1.76
C PRO A 206 -19.73 13.87 3.03
N LYS A 207 -19.95 14.47 4.19
CA LYS A 207 -19.58 13.92 5.51
C LYS A 207 -20.79 13.81 6.42
N SER A 208 -20.79 12.80 7.27
CA SER A 208 -21.77 12.50 8.31
C SER A 208 -21.07 12.60 9.67
N LEU A 209 -21.73 13.19 10.67
CA LEU A 209 -21.35 13.04 12.07
C LEU A 209 -21.66 11.61 12.49
N TYR A 210 -20.91 11.06 13.45
CA TYR A 210 -21.24 9.79 14.06
C TYR A 210 -20.86 9.71 15.53
N GLN A 211 -21.52 8.80 16.23
CA GLN A 211 -21.18 8.35 17.57
C GLN A 211 -21.05 6.82 17.54
N LEU A 212 -19.92 6.29 17.98
CA LEU A 212 -19.75 4.86 18.26
C LEU A 212 -19.84 4.65 19.76
N LYS A 213 -20.48 3.56 20.18
CA LYS A 213 -20.45 3.05 21.55
C LYS A 213 -19.60 1.79 21.60
N LEU A 214 -18.78 1.66 22.64
CA LEU A 214 -18.13 0.39 22.95
C LEU A 214 -19.11 -0.49 23.74
N ASP A 215 -19.44 -1.65 23.18
CA ASP A 215 -20.18 -2.69 23.89
C ASP A 215 -19.17 -3.65 24.57
N GLY A 216 -19.51 -4.11 25.78
CA GLY A 216 -18.67 -4.95 26.64
C GLY A 216 -18.77 -4.55 28.12
N ASP A 217 -17.96 -5.15 28.98
CA ASP A 217 -17.84 -4.76 30.39
C ASP A 217 -16.96 -3.50 30.50
N MET A 218 -17.60 -2.33 30.68
CA MET A 218 -16.90 -1.05 30.72
C MET A 218 -15.95 -0.93 31.90
N SER A 219 -16.30 -1.51 33.05
CA SER A 219 -15.44 -1.49 34.23
C SER A 219 -14.17 -2.30 33.99
N ALA A 220 -14.29 -3.46 33.34
CA ALA A 220 -13.15 -4.26 32.93
C ALA A 220 -12.29 -3.57 31.85
N PHE A 221 -12.91 -2.84 30.92
CA PHE A 221 -12.19 -2.12 29.87
C PHE A 221 -11.36 -0.95 30.41
N LEU A 222 -11.94 -0.19 31.36
CA LEU A 222 -11.31 1.01 31.93
C LEU A 222 -10.36 0.70 33.08
N GLY A 223 -10.50 -0.47 33.73
CA GLY A 223 -9.76 -0.81 34.94
C GLY A 223 -10.23 -0.08 36.20
N GLU A 224 -11.41 0.54 36.14
CA GLU A 224 -12.08 1.27 37.22
C GLU A 224 -13.59 1.09 37.08
N ASP A 225 -14.36 1.34 38.15
CA ASP A 225 -15.81 1.23 38.08
C ASP A 225 -16.41 2.25 37.10
N ALA A 226 -17.08 1.75 36.07
CA ALA A 226 -17.75 2.53 35.03
C ALA A 226 -19.14 3.01 35.46
N GLY A 227 -19.75 2.43 36.49
CA GLY A 227 -21.14 2.68 36.83
C GLY A 227 -22.06 2.49 35.61
N ASP A 228 -23.00 3.42 35.42
CA ASP A 228 -23.91 3.44 34.27
C ASP A 228 -23.37 4.22 33.06
N ASP A 229 -22.15 4.74 33.14
CA ASP A 229 -21.55 5.47 32.03
C ASP A 229 -21.16 4.52 30.90
N ILE A 230 -21.16 5.07 29.68
CA ILE A 230 -20.74 4.37 28.48
C ILE A 230 -19.48 4.99 27.91
N VAL A 231 -18.68 4.18 27.22
CA VAL A 231 -17.55 4.65 26.43
C VAL A 231 -18.02 4.93 25.01
N VAL A 232 -17.80 6.16 24.55
CA VAL A 232 -18.16 6.61 23.22
C VAL A 232 -16.98 7.21 22.47
N LYS A 233 -17.04 7.09 21.15
CA LYS A 233 -16.21 7.83 20.22
C LYS A 233 -17.11 8.71 19.37
N VAL A 234 -16.79 9.99 19.24
CA VAL A 234 -17.49 10.90 18.30
C VAL A 234 -16.58 11.25 17.13
N GLY A 235 -17.14 11.41 15.93
CA GLY A 235 -16.32 11.89 14.81
C GLY A 235 -17.07 12.17 13.52
N ILE A 236 -16.32 12.40 12.44
CA ILE A 236 -16.85 12.59 11.07
C ILE A 236 -16.40 11.50 10.10
N SER A 237 -17.28 11.13 9.16
CA SER A 237 -16.94 10.17 8.09
C SER A 237 -17.83 10.33 6.88
N GLY A 238 -17.32 9.97 5.69
CA GLY A 238 -18.18 9.74 4.52
C GLY A 238 -18.90 8.39 4.56
N SER A 239 -18.53 7.49 5.48
CA SER A 239 -19.21 6.21 5.70
C SER A 239 -19.03 5.75 7.16
N PRO A 240 -19.89 6.23 8.08
CA PRO A 240 -19.86 5.81 9.49
C PRO A 240 -19.89 4.30 9.73
N PRO A 241 -20.67 3.48 8.97
CA PRO A 241 -20.63 2.02 9.11
C PRO A 241 -19.25 1.43 8.80
N THR A 242 -18.63 1.83 7.68
CA THR A 242 -17.28 1.39 7.31
C THR A 242 -16.26 1.81 8.38
N ARG A 243 -16.38 3.02 8.92
CA ARG A 243 -15.50 3.52 9.99
C ARG A 243 -15.64 2.70 11.27
N CYS A 244 -16.86 2.28 11.61
CA CYS A 244 -17.13 1.38 12.74
C CYS A 244 -16.47 0.00 12.52
N GLU A 245 -16.55 -0.54 11.30
CA GLU A 245 -15.87 -1.78 10.93
C GLU A 245 -14.34 -1.65 11.00
N ASP A 246 -13.77 -0.52 10.54
CA ASP A 246 -12.34 -0.23 10.66
C ASP A 246 -11.88 -0.28 12.13
N HIS A 247 -12.66 0.29 13.05
CA HIS A 247 -12.36 0.27 14.48
C HIS A 247 -12.41 -1.16 15.04
N ASN A 248 -13.37 -1.96 14.60
CA ASN A 248 -13.48 -3.35 15.01
C ASN A 248 -12.37 -4.23 14.44
N ARG A 249 -11.85 -3.94 13.24
CA ARG A 249 -10.69 -4.66 12.66
C ARG A 249 -9.40 -4.49 13.46
N ALA A 250 -9.29 -3.41 14.24
CA ALA A 250 -8.15 -3.18 15.14
C ALA A 250 -8.27 -3.91 16.48
N LEU A 251 -9.46 -4.45 16.81
CA LEU A 251 -9.68 -5.23 18.03
C LEU A 251 -9.50 -6.73 17.73
N PRO A 252 -8.91 -7.52 18.65
CA PRO A 252 -8.99 -8.97 18.57
C PRO A 252 -10.46 -9.42 18.72
N ASN A 253 -10.81 -10.56 18.11
CA ASN A 253 -12.12 -11.17 18.32
C ASN A 253 -12.32 -11.48 19.81
N GLY A 254 -13.19 -10.75 20.49
CA GLY A 254 -13.36 -10.84 21.95
C GLY A 254 -14.66 -10.21 22.46
N ALA A 255 -14.69 -9.92 23.76
CA ALA A 255 -15.87 -9.41 24.47
C ALA A 255 -16.21 -7.94 24.17
N PHE A 256 -15.29 -7.21 23.51
CA PHE A 256 -15.44 -5.79 23.22
C PHE A 256 -15.67 -5.56 21.73
N ARG A 257 -16.63 -4.70 21.42
CA ARG A 257 -16.94 -4.33 20.04
C ARG A 257 -17.48 -2.91 19.95
N TRP A 258 -17.04 -2.17 18.94
CA TRP A 258 -17.65 -0.90 18.58
C TRP A 258 -18.96 -1.12 17.83
N ARG A 259 -19.99 -0.38 18.22
CA ARG A 259 -21.28 -0.32 17.54
C ARG A 259 -21.60 1.13 17.16
N LEU A 260 -22.15 1.32 15.96
CA LEU A 260 -22.66 2.62 15.54
C LEU A 260 -23.90 2.94 16.37
N LEU A 261 -23.80 3.96 17.22
CA LEU A 261 -24.91 4.44 18.04
C LEU A 261 -25.78 5.41 17.23
N ARG A 262 -25.14 6.35 16.54
CA ARG A 262 -25.82 7.35 15.72
C ARG A 262 -24.94 7.83 14.57
N SER A 263 -25.57 8.19 13.46
CA SER A 263 -25.04 8.99 12.35
C SER A 263 -26.14 9.85 11.74
N ASN A 264 -25.80 10.74 10.80
CA ASN A 264 -26.82 11.54 10.10
C ASN A 264 -27.88 10.62 9.48
N GLU A 265 -27.46 9.53 8.85
CA GLU A 265 -28.36 8.56 8.21
C GLU A 265 -29.29 7.89 9.21
N THR A 266 -28.79 7.46 10.38
CA THR A 266 -29.65 6.87 11.41
C THR A 266 -30.58 7.89 12.05
N ALA A 267 -30.21 9.17 12.01
CA ALA A 267 -31.01 10.30 12.50
C ALA A 267 -31.97 10.86 11.45
N GLY A 268 -31.96 10.36 10.20
CA GLY A 268 -32.79 10.88 9.11
C GLY A 268 -32.34 12.24 8.57
N GLU A 269 -31.09 12.62 8.80
CA GLU A 269 -30.50 13.90 8.41
C GLU A 269 -29.63 13.73 7.16
N PRO A 270 -29.54 14.74 6.27
CA PRO A 270 -28.67 14.67 5.10
C PRO A 270 -27.19 14.72 5.51
N HIS A 271 -26.32 14.26 4.62
CA HIS A 271 -24.89 14.49 4.77
C HIS A 271 -24.56 15.97 4.62
N PHE A 272 -23.57 16.44 5.35
CA PHE A 272 -22.99 17.76 5.15
C PHE A 272 -22.19 17.77 3.86
N PRO A 273 -22.25 18.85 3.06
CA PRO A 273 -21.64 18.88 1.72
C PRO A 273 -20.11 18.86 1.76
N ASN A 274 -19.49 19.31 2.86
CA ASN A 274 -18.05 19.32 3.04
C ASN A 274 -17.63 18.99 4.47
N SER A 275 -16.33 18.71 4.65
CA SER A 275 -15.75 18.38 5.94
C SER A 275 -15.76 19.56 6.91
N ARG A 276 -15.65 20.80 6.43
CA ARG A 276 -15.59 21.98 7.31
C ARG A 276 -16.84 22.13 8.16
N ILE A 277 -18.03 21.96 7.57
CA ILE A 277 -19.30 21.99 8.30
C ILE A 277 -19.38 20.84 9.32
N ALA A 278 -18.99 19.62 8.90
CA ALA A 278 -19.02 18.46 9.78
C ALA A 278 -18.02 18.60 10.95
N ILE A 279 -16.84 19.19 10.72
CA ILE A 279 -15.83 19.46 11.76
C ILE A 279 -16.40 20.36 12.85
N GLU A 280 -17.20 21.38 12.52
CA GLU A 280 -17.82 22.24 13.54
C GLU A 280 -18.82 21.48 14.40
N GLY A 281 -19.61 20.58 13.81
CA GLY A 281 -20.49 19.70 14.59
C GLY A 281 -19.73 18.72 15.49
N GLU A 282 -18.64 18.14 14.97
CA GLU A 282 -17.75 17.27 15.75
C GLU A 282 -17.11 18.03 16.92
N ASN A 283 -16.65 19.27 16.69
CA ASN A 283 -16.10 20.12 17.73
C ASN A 283 -17.14 20.45 18.82
N GLY A 284 -18.40 20.68 18.43
CA GLY A 284 -19.52 20.85 19.36
C GLY A 284 -19.70 19.64 20.28
N MET A 285 -19.76 18.44 19.72
CA MET A 285 -19.82 17.18 20.48
C MET A 285 -18.63 17.04 21.44
N LYS A 286 -17.40 17.19 20.91
CA LYS A 286 -16.16 17.05 21.68
C LYS A 286 -16.12 18.03 22.85
N LYS A 287 -16.54 19.28 22.64
CA LYS A 287 -16.54 20.31 23.68
C LYS A 287 -17.51 19.97 24.80
N LEU A 288 -18.75 19.57 24.49
CA LEU A 288 -19.74 19.22 25.52
C LEU A 288 -19.28 18.01 26.34
N LEU A 289 -18.80 16.95 25.66
CA LEU A 289 -18.34 15.72 26.31
C LEU A 289 -17.08 15.93 27.15
N ALA A 290 -16.16 16.79 26.71
CA ALA A 290 -14.98 17.14 27.49
C ALA A 290 -15.31 17.96 28.75
N GLN A 291 -16.37 18.77 28.72
CA GLN A 291 -16.78 19.63 29.83
C GLN A 291 -17.59 18.89 30.88
N ASN A 292 -18.47 17.99 30.46
CA ASN A 292 -19.47 17.36 31.34
C ASN A 292 -19.28 15.84 31.50
N GLY A 293 -18.38 15.22 30.72
CA GLY A 293 -17.99 13.82 30.84
C GLY A 293 -16.51 13.66 31.19
N LYS A 294 -15.99 12.44 31.06
CA LYS A 294 -14.57 12.12 31.27
C LYS A 294 -13.88 11.87 29.93
N TRP A 295 -12.88 12.69 29.61
CA TRP A 295 -12.05 12.49 28.41
C TRP A 295 -11.09 11.30 28.61
N LEU A 296 -11.07 10.38 27.65
CA LEU A 296 -10.24 9.18 27.67
C LEU A 296 -9.02 9.26 26.72
N GLY A 297 -8.82 10.43 26.10
CA GLY A 297 -7.78 10.65 25.09
C GLY A 297 -8.33 10.62 23.67
N GLY A 298 -7.72 11.40 22.77
CA GLY A 298 -8.18 11.53 21.38
C GLY A 298 -9.65 11.95 21.29
N GLU A 299 -10.45 11.15 20.59
CA GLU A 299 -11.89 11.40 20.35
C GLU A 299 -12.79 10.49 21.20
N PHE A 300 -12.27 9.97 22.32
CA PHE A 300 -12.95 9.00 23.19
C PHE A 300 -13.35 9.62 24.53
N PHE A 301 -14.56 9.30 24.98
CA PHE A 301 -15.16 9.87 26.19
C PHE A 301 -15.93 8.80 26.97
N ARG A 302 -15.95 8.94 28.29
CA ARG A 302 -16.88 8.25 29.19
C ARG A 302 -17.94 9.26 29.64
N ALA A 303 -19.21 8.92 29.45
CA ALA A 303 -20.32 9.81 29.76
C ALA A 303 -21.61 9.01 30.00
N SER A 304 -22.58 9.62 30.67
CA SER A 304 -23.94 9.10 30.75
C SER A 304 -24.59 9.09 29.36
N SER A 305 -25.56 8.20 29.15
CA SER A 305 -26.28 8.11 27.87
C SER A 305 -26.97 9.43 27.51
N ASP A 306 -27.56 10.12 28.49
CA ASP A 306 -28.22 11.42 28.29
C ASP A 306 -27.26 12.50 27.79
N LEU A 307 -26.04 12.54 28.35
CA LEU A 307 -25.03 13.49 27.92
C LEU A 307 -24.53 13.17 26.49
N VAL A 308 -24.46 11.88 26.13
CA VAL A 308 -24.12 11.47 24.76
C VAL A 308 -25.20 11.90 23.76
N ASP A 309 -26.47 11.78 24.15
CA ASP A 309 -27.59 12.25 23.34
C ASP A 309 -27.59 13.78 23.20
N GLU A 310 -27.34 14.51 24.28
CA GLU A 310 -27.21 15.97 24.25
C GLU A 310 -26.04 16.42 23.37
N ALA A 311 -24.92 15.70 23.42
CA ALA A 311 -23.76 15.99 22.58
C ALA A 311 -24.13 15.91 21.10
N TRP A 312 -24.91 14.90 20.70
CA TRP A 312 -25.38 14.79 19.31
C TRP A 312 -26.18 16.01 18.87
N GLU A 313 -27.14 16.44 19.70
CA GLU A 313 -27.98 17.61 19.39
C GLU A 313 -27.14 18.89 19.26
N VAL A 314 -26.16 19.07 20.16
CA VAL A 314 -25.20 20.17 20.08
C VAL A 314 -24.40 20.10 18.78
N GLY A 315 -23.90 18.93 18.40
CA GLY A 315 -23.13 18.76 17.17
C GLY A 315 -23.95 19.06 15.91
N MET A 316 -25.18 18.56 15.83
CA MET A 316 -26.08 18.85 14.71
C MET A 316 -26.43 20.33 14.62
N ARG A 317 -26.73 20.97 15.76
CA ARG A 317 -27.03 22.41 15.81
C ARG A 317 -25.84 23.24 15.35
N ASP A 318 -24.64 22.94 15.83
CA ASP A 318 -23.44 23.72 15.54
C ASP A 318 -23.02 23.55 14.07
N ALA A 319 -23.14 22.35 13.50
CA ALA A 319 -22.94 22.12 12.07
C ALA A 319 -23.96 22.89 11.21
N LYS A 320 -25.25 22.83 11.54
CA LYS A 320 -26.32 23.55 10.81
C LYS A 320 -26.10 25.06 10.86
N ARG A 321 -25.79 25.61 12.04
CA ARG A 321 -25.46 27.03 12.21
C ARG A 321 -24.27 27.44 11.34
N TRP A 322 -23.24 26.60 11.24
CA TRP A 322 -22.08 26.89 10.40
C TRP A 322 -22.40 26.84 8.90
N ALA A 323 -23.25 25.88 8.49
CA ALA A 323 -23.73 25.79 7.12
C ALA A 323 -24.50 27.07 6.71
N ASP A 324 -25.35 27.60 7.59
CA ASP A 324 -26.09 28.83 7.35
C ASP A 324 -25.20 30.08 7.22
N LEU A 325 -24.08 30.11 7.94
CA LEU A 325 -23.08 31.19 7.86
C LEU A 325 -22.16 31.10 6.63
N SER A 326 -22.13 29.95 5.96
CA SER A 326 -21.23 29.66 4.84
C SER A 326 -21.93 29.75 3.47
N ASN A 327 -23.24 30.00 3.46
CA ASN A 327 -24.06 30.30 2.29
C ASN A 327 -24.24 31.82 2.12
#